data_AF-A0A7W5U6B3-F1
#
_entry.id   AF-A0A7W5U6B3-F1
#
_cell.length_a   1.000
_cell.length_b   1.000
_cell.length_c   1.000
_cell.angle_alpha   90.00
_cell.angle_beta   90.00
_cell.angle_gamma   90.00
#
_symmetry.space_group_name_H-M   'P 1'
#
loop_
_entity.id
_entity.type
_entity.pdbx_description
1 polymer ?
#
loop_
_entity_poly.entity_id
_entity_poly.type
_entity_poly.pdbx_seq_one_letter_code
_entity_poly.pdbx_strand_id
1 'polypeptide(L)' 'MIDFESHERHCEILALIKMMQYAGQIASGLDTPQAVFLIKEAQDALLSVLKTESAAISNAHLGGLVSNTHGHC' A
#
# COMPACT_ATOMS: atom_id res chain seq x y z
N MET A 1 10.19 -24.47 -13.37
CA MET A 1 11.20 -23.55 -12.80
C MET A 1 10.40 -22.46 -12.12
N ILE A 2 10.55 -22.29 -10.80
CA ILE A 2 9.91 -21.16 -10.10
C ILE A 2 10.57 -19.91 -10.65
N ASP A 3 9.76 -18.97 -11.13
CA ASP A 3 10.23 -17.66 -11.57
C ASP A 3 10.57 -16.83 -10.33
N PHE A 4 11.81 -16.99 -9.85
CA PHE A 4 12.31 -16.36 -8.63
C PHE A 4 12.34 -14.84 -8.76
N GLU A 5 12.64 -14.30 -9.94
CA GLU A 5 12.62 -12.85 -10.18
C GLU A 5 11.20 -12.29 -10.08
N SER A 6 10.20 -13.01 -10.61
CA SER A 6 8.79 -12.64 -10.45
C SER A 6 8.35 -12.73 -8.99
N HIS A 7 8.83 -13.71 -8.22
CA HIS A 7 8.55 -13.85 -6.81
C HIS A 7 9.19 -12.73 -5.95
N GLU A 8 10.47 -12.42 -6.16
CA GLU A 8 11.17 -11.34 -5.46
C GLU A 8 10.51 -9.99 -5.73
N ARG A 9 10.21 -9.70 -7.00
CA ARG A 9 9.48 -8.47 -7.38
C ARG A 9 8.10 -8.39 -6.72
N HIS A 10 7.39 -9.52 -6.58
CA HIS A 10 6.12 -9.56 -5.87
C HIS A 10 6.29 -9.25 -4.37
N CYS A 11 7.33 -9.80 -3.73
CA CYS A 11 7.64 -9.54 -2.32
C CYS A 11 8.01 -8.07 -2.06
N GLU A 12 8.79 -7.45 -2.95
CA GLU A 12 9.14 -6.03 -2.86
C GLU A 12 7.90 -5.12 -2.94
N ILE A 13 7.01 -5.40 -3.88
CA ILE A 13 5.75 -4.67 -4.04
C ILE A 13 4.87 -4.81 -2.78
N LEU A 14 4.76 -6.02 -2.22
CA LEU A 14 4.02 -6.24 -0.98
C LEU A 14 4.64 -5.48 0.20
N ALA A 15 5.96 -5.41 0.28
CA ALA A 15 6.66 -4.66 1.33
C ALA A 15 6.35 -3.15 1.23
N LEU A 16 6.35 -2.59 0.01
CA LEU A 16 5.99 -1.20 -0.24
C LEU A 16 4.55 -0.88 0.16
N ILE A 17 3.59 -1.75 -0.20
CA ILE A 17 2.19 -1.61 0.20
C ILE A 17 2.07 -1.58 1.73
N LYS A 18 2.71 -2.53 2.43
CA LYS A 18 2.67 -2.61 3.90
C LYS A 18 3.31 -1.39 4.57
N MET A 19 4.41 -0.88 4.04
CA MET A 19 5.03 0.34 4.58
C MET A 19 4.10 1.55 4.45
N MET A 20 3.41 1.70 3.32
CA MET A 20 2.46 2.81 3.16
C MET A 20 1.21 2.67 4.03
N GLN A 21 0.72 1.44 4.26
CA GLN A 21 -0.36 1.21 5.23
C GLN A 21 0.07 1.62 6.64
N TYR A 22 1.27 1.21 7.06
CA TYR A 22 1.82 1.58 8.36
C TYR A 22 1.98 3.09 8.51
N ALA A 23 2.49 3.79 7.48
CA ALA A 23 2.58 5.24 7.49
C ALA A 23 1.20 5.92 7.65
N GLY A 24 0.15 5.35 7.05
CA GLY A 24 -1.23 5.83 7.21
C GLY A 24 -1.75 5.67 8.63
N GLN A 25 -1.44 4.54 9.27
CA GLN A 25 -1.77 4.31 10.68
C GLN A 25 -1.06 5.31 11.59
N ILE A 26 0.25 5.52 11.41
CA ILE A 26 1.00 6.50 12.20
C ILE A 26 0.44 7.91 12.00
N ALA A 27 0.17 8.32 10.75
CA ALA A 27 -0.41 9.62 10.46
C ALA A 27 -1.80 9.82 11.07
N SER A 28 -2.61 8.76 11.15
CA SER A 28 -3.93 8.82 11.80
C SER A 28 -3.88 9.07 13.31
N GLY A 29 -2.75 8.74 13.94
CA GLY A 29 -2.48 9.06 15.35
C GLY A 29 -1.90 10.45 15.57
N LEU A 30 -1.57 11.20 14.51
CA LEU A 30 -1.12 12.58 14.61
C LEU A 30 -2.33 13.51 14.68
N ASP A 31 -2.30 14.50 15.58
CA ASP A 31 -3.30 15.56 15.67
C ASP A 31 -3.11 16.61 14.56
N THR A 32 -2.95 16.14 13.33
CA THR A 32 -2.67 16.97 12.16
C THR A 32 -3.40 16.38 10.96
N PRO A 33 -4.61 16.88 10.66
CA PRO A 33 -5.43 16.39 9.54
C PRO A 33 -4.71 16.44 8.18
N GLN A 34 -3.77 17.39 7.99
CA GLN A 34 -2.97 17.45 6.77
C GLN A 34 -2.09 16.21 6.58
N ALA A 35 -1.55 15.61 7.66
CA ALA A 35 -0.69 14.44 7.56
C ALA A 35 -1.48 13.21 7.09
N VAL A 36 -2.69 13.01 7.61
CA VAL A 36 -3.60 11.94 7.16
C VAL A 36 -3.97 12.12 5.69
N PHE A 37 -4.29 13.35 5.28
CA PHE A 37 -4.62 13.65 3.89
C PHE A 37 -3.45 13.34 2.94
N LEU A 38 -2.24 13.80 3.25
CA LEU A 38 -1.06 13.57 2.41
C LEU A 38 -0.71 12.09 2.28
N ILE A 39 -0.85 11.30 3.35
CA ILE A 39 -0.61 9.85 3.27
C ILE A 39 -1.67 9.15 2.42
N LYS A 40 -2.94 9.55 2.49
CA LYS A 40 -3.98 8.99 1.62
C LYS A 40 -3.71 9.29 0.14
N GLU A 41 -3.35 10.52 -0.19
CA GLU A 41 -2.95 10.89 -1.56
C GLU A 41 -1.74 10.07 -2.04
N ALA A 42 -0.75 9.84 -1.17
CA ALA A 42 0.42 9.02 -1.49
C ALA A 42 0.06 7.54 -1.69
N GLN A 43 -0.85 6.99 -0.89
CA GLN A 43 -1.39 5.64 -1.04
C GLN A 43 -2.13 5.50 -2.38
N ASP A 44 -3.01 6.44 -2.72
CA ASP A 44 -3.77 6.42 -3.98
C ASP A 44 -2.86 6.56 -5.21
N ALA A 45 -1.84 7.42 -5.14
CA ALA A 45 -0.83 7.54 -6.18
C ALA A 45 -0.03 6.24 -6.36
N LEU A 46 0.43 5.62 -5.26
CA LEU A 46 1.13 4.34 -5.31
C LEU A 46 0.26 3.25 -5.93
N LEU A 47 -1.01 3.18 -5.55
CA LEU A 47 -1.96 2.22 -6.12
C LEU A 47 -2.13 2.41 -7.64
N SER A 48 -2.24 3.65 -8.10
CA SER A 48 -2.36 3.97 -9.52
C SER A 48 -1.14 3.51 -10.32
N VAL A 49 0.07 3.78 -9.80
CA VAL A 49 1.33 3.31 -10.39
C VAL A 49 1.39 1.79 -10.43
N LEU A 50 1.07 1.12 -9.31
CA LEU A 50 1.13 -0.34 -9.23
C LEU A 50 0.14 -1.03 -10.17
N LYS A 51 -1.07 -0.48 -10.35
CA LYS A 51 -2.05 -0.98 -11.33
C LYS A 51 -1.56 -0.85 -12.78
N THR A 52 -0.78 0.19 -13.07
CA THR A 52 -0.27 0.46 -14.42
C THR A 52 0.96 -0.40 -14.72
N GLU A 53 1.87 -0.53 -13.77
CA GLU A 53 3.19 -1.14 -13.95
C GLU A 53 3.25 -2.64 -13.66
N SER A 54 2.23 -3.20 -12.99
CA SER A 54 2.29 -4.60 -12.55
C SER A 54 0.98 -5.36 -12.76
N ALA A 55 0.90 -6.04 -13.91
CA ALA A 55 -0.15 -7.01 -14.21
C ALA A 55 -0.17 -8.22 -13.25
N ALA A 56 0.92 -8.42 -12.48
CA ALA A 56 1.08 -9.53 -11.54
C ALA A 56 0.40 -9.27 -10.17
N ILE A 57 -0.05 -8.05 -9.89
CA ILE A 57 -0.71 -7.75 -8.62
C ILE A 57 -2.22 -7.96 -8.77
N SER A 58 -2.73 -9.00 -8.10
CA SER A 58 -4.17 -9.19 -7.96
C SER A 58 -4.82 -8.03 -7.21
N ASN A 59 -6.01 -7.61 -7.64
CA ASN A 59 -6.84 -6.63 -6.93
C ASN A 59 -7.03 -6.96 -5.44
N ALA A 60 -6.93 -8.23 -5.04
CA ALA A 60 -7.00 -8.65 -3.64
C ALA A 60 -5.84 -8.10 -2.78
N HIS A 61 -4.62 -7.98 -3.32
CA HIS A 61 -3.48 -7.39 -2.61
C HIS A 61 -3.52 -5.87 -2.57
N LEU A 62 -4.16 -5.26 -3.58
CA LEU A 62 -4.34 -3.82 -3.68
C LEU A 62 -5.48 -3.29 -2.79
N GLY A 63 -6.51 -4.10 -2.54
CA GLY A 63 -7.66 -3.72 -1.71
C GLY A 63 -7.31 -3.36 -0.27
N GLY A 64 -6.20 -3.88 0.25
CA GLY A 64 -5.69 -3.50 1.57
C GLY A 64 -5.20 -2.06 1.66
N LEU A 65 -4.79 -1.44 0.56
CA LEU A 65 -4.28 -0.06 0.56
C LEU A 65 -5.41 0.98 0.69
N VAL A 66 -6.62 0.64 0.24
CA VAL A 66 -7.80 1.54 0.19
C VAL A 66 -8.77 1.27 1.34
N SER A 67 -8.71 0.08 1.96
CA SER A 67 -9.64 -0.24 3.04
C SER A 67 -9.29 0.57 4.29
N ASN A 68 -10.26 1.35 4.76
CA ASN A 68 -10.20 2.06 6.04
C ASN A 68 -9.69 1.12 7.12
N THR A 69 -8.49 1.40 7.65
CA THR A 69 -7.98 0.79 8.86
C THR A 69 -8.84 1.27 10.04
N HIS A 70 -9.99 0.63 10.24
CA HIS A 70 -10.58 0.56 11.56
C HIS A 70 -9.60 -0.24 12.42
N GLY A 71 -9.05 0.45 13.42
CA GLY A 71 -8.07 -0.09 14.34
C GLY A 71 -8.53 -1.44 14.90
N HIS A 72 -7.61 -2.39 14.90
CA HIS A 72 -7.68 -3.52 15.79
C HIS A 72 -6.45 -3.45 16.68
N CYS A 73 -6.73 -3.48 17.99
CA CYS A 73 -5.79 -3.36 19.11
C CYS A 73 -4.60 -4.30 19.02
#